data_AF-A0A4Y9F3M8-F1
#
_entry.id   AF-A0A4Y9F3M8-F1
#
_cell.length_a   1.000
_cell.length_b   1.000
_cell.length_c   1.000
_cell.angle_alpha   90.00
_cell.angle_beta   90.00
_cell.angle_gamma   90.00
#
_symmetry.space_group_name_H-M   'P 1'
#
loop_
_entity.id
_entity.type
_entity.pdbx_description
1 polymer ?
#
loop_
_entity_poly.entity_id
_entity_poly.type
_entity_poly.pdbx_seq_one_letter_code
_entity_poly.pdbx_strand_id
1 'polypeptide(L)'
;MSEHKPTRYIHSEEPREDTPEALNLDGFDDEEHPDELRDPAVAQQVGFAGAVRLFYRHYWNSKGHASASEFWWAIVYLVVGTVLYFGATIWLNYLTLAENASSLLRTVFMLLVITNPLWVVVNIGPTVSLVKRRLNSRHTAE
;
A
#
# COMPACT_ATOMS: atom_id res chain seq x y z
N MET A 1 44.55 -28.80 -10.53
CA MET A 1 43.47 -29.71 -10.13
C MET A 1 42.22 -28.87 -9.97
N SER A 2 41.32 -28.92 -10.95
CA SER A 2 40.06 -28.18 -10.95
C SER A 2 38.91 -29.16 -10.68
N GLU A 3 38.25 -29.03 -9.53
CA GLU A 3 37.03 -29.77 -9.22
C GLU A 3 35.89 -29.31 -10.14
N HIS A 4 35.40 -30.20 -10.97
CA HIS A 4 34.19 -30.02 -11.77
C HIS A 4 33.00 -30.53 -10.94
N LYS A 5 32.18 -29.62 -10.41
CA LYS A 5 30.91 -29.98 -9.77
C LYS A 5 29.90 -30.32 -10.89
N PRO A 6 29.26 -31.50 -10.89
CA PRO A 6 28.25 -31.80 -11.89
C PRO A 6 26.95 -31.03 -11.58
N THR A 7 26.52 -30.20 -12.53
CA THR A 7 25.20 -29.55 -12.54
C THR A 7 24.14 -30.64 -12.73
N ARG A 8 23.38 -30.94 -11.67
CA ARG A 8 22.25 -31.87 -11.72
C ARG A 8 21.09 -31.16 -12.43
N TYR A 9 20.97 -31.36 -13.73
CA TYR A 9 19.75 -31.01 -14.45
C TYR A 9 18.64 -31.95 -13.97
N ILE A 10 17.72 -31.44 -13.17
CA ILE A 10 16.48 -32.14 -12.85
C ILE A 10 15.66 -32.13 -14.14
N HIS A 11 15.57 -33.28 -14.79
CA HIS A 11 14.60 -33.49 -15.85
C HIS A 11 13.24 -33.57 -15.17
N SER A 12 12.46 -32.49 -15.20
CA SER A 12 11.04 -32.54 -14.88
C SER A 12 10.36 -33.28 -16.02
N GLU A 13 9.93 -34.52 -15.77
CA GLU A 13 9.01 -35.20 -16.67
C GLU A 13 7.71 -34.39 -16.71
N GLU A 14 7.22 -34.07 -17.91
CA GLU A 14 5.93 -33.39 -18.08
C GLU A 14 4.81 -34.29 -17.52
N PRO A 15 3.95 -33.77 -16.63
CA PRO A 15 2.86 -34.56 -16.06
C PRO A 15 1.87 -34.94 -17.16
N ARG A 16 1.60 -36.23 -17.28
CA ARG A 16 0.59 -36.75 -18.20
C ARG A 16 -0.80 -36.39 -17.67
N GLU A 17 -1.66 -35.86 -18.55
CA GLU A 17 -2.96 -35.22 -18.29
C GLU A 17 -3.96 -35.99 -17.40
N ASP A 18 -3.74 -37.27 -17.11
CA ASP A 18 -4.69 -38.13 -16.39
C ASP A 18 -4.31 -38.43 -14.94
N THR A 19 -3.37 -37.67 -14.36
CA THR A 19 -2.99 -37.82 -12.93
C THR A 19 -3.71 -36.79 -12.06
N PRO A 20 -4.14 -37.14 -10.83
CA PRO A 20 -4.78 -36.19 -9.90
C PRO A 20 -3.83 -35.04 -9.48
N GLU A 21 -2.54 -35.13 -9.80
CA GLU A 21 -1.56 -34.05 -9.65
C GLU A 21 -1.74 -32.93 -10.70
N ALA A 22 -2.33 -33.23 -11.87
CA ALA A 22 -2.66 -32.22 -12.89
C ALA A 22 -3.78 -31.26 -12.45
N LEU A 23 -4.64 -31.68 -11.52
CA LEU A 23 -5.65 -30.82 -10.89
C LEU A 23 -5.08 -29.88 -9.82
N ASN A 24 -3.85 -30.11 -9.37
CA ASN A 24 -3.12 -29.22 -8.46
C ASN A 24 -2.25 -28.20 -9.21
N LEU A 25 -2.14 -28.30 -10.55
CA LEU A 25 -1.44 -27.33 -11.41
C LEU A 25 -2.30 -26.12 -11.78
N ASP A 26 -3.61 -26.15 -11.48
CA ASP A 26 -4.44 -24.94 -11.40
C ASP A 26 -4.22 -24.17 -10.08
N GLY A 27 -3.20 -24.56 -9.31
CA GLY A 27 -2.62 -23.69 -8.31
C GLY A 27 -2.00 -22.51 -9.01
N PHE A 28 -2.78 -21.43 -9.14
CA PHE A 28 -2.35 -20.05 -9.41
C PHE A 28 -0.87 -20.00 -9.72
N ASP A 29 -0.52 -20.16 -10.99
CA ASP A 29 0.77 -19.75 -11.51
C ASP A 29 0.83 -18.24 -11.21
N ASP A 30 1.33 -17.93 -10.01
CA ASP A 30 2.00 -16.68 -9.71
C ASP A 30 3.25 -16.71 -10.59
N GLU A 31 3.07 -16.59 -11.92
CA GLU A 31 4.11 -16.10 -12.80
C GLU A 31 4.45 -14.72 -12.23
N GLU A 32 5.45 -14.74 -11.36
CA GLU A 32 5.93 -13.61 -10.59
C GLU A 32 6.55 -12.63 -11.57
N HIS A 33 5.70 -11.86 -12.25
CA HIS A 33 6.13 -10.83 -13.15
C HIS A 33 6.98 -9.85 -12.32
N PRO A 34 8.28 -9.67 -12.65
CA PRO A 34 9.16 -8.78 -11.89
C PRO A 34 8.63 -7.33 -11.84
N ASP A 35 7.72 -7.01 -12.74
CA ASP A 35 6.93 -5.79 -12.88
C ASP A 35 6.01 -5.50 -11.68
N GLU A 36 5.67 -6.51 -10.86
CA GLU A 36 4.77 -6.39 -9.71
C GLU A 36 5.49 -6.07 -8.40
N LEU A 37 6.79 -6.37 -8.32
CA LEU A 37 7.64 -6.03 -7.18
C LEU A 37 7.92 -4.53 -7.20
N ARG A 38 7.30 -3.79 -6.26
CA ARG A 38 7.56 -2.36 -6.14
C ARG A 38 9.00 -2.14 -5.66
N ASP A 39 9.82 -1.62 -6.57
CA ASP A 39 11.11 -1.02 -6.25
C ASP A 39 10.95 0.09 -5.20
N PRO A 40 11.95 0.30 -4.31
CA PRO A 40 11.92 1.39 -3.34
C PRO A 40 11.65 2.70 -4.06
N ALA A 41 10.77 3.54 -3.49
CA ALA A 41 10.27 4.73 -4.17
C ALA A 41 11.41 5.65 -4.65
N VAL A 42 11.78 5.54 -5.92
CA VAL A 42 12.66 6.49 -6.60
C VAL A 42 11.78 7.67 -6.99
N ALA A 43 12.25 8.89 -6.73
CA ALA A 43 11.53 10.12 -7.06
C ALA A 43 11.41 10.27 -8.60
N GLN A 44 10.45 9.59 -9.20
CA GLN A 44 10.16 9.68 -10.62
C GLN A 44 9.37 10.96 -10.85
N GLN A 45 9.88 11.85 -11.72
CA GLN A 45 9.19 13.09 -12.08
C GLN A 45 8.00 12.76 -12.99
N VAL A 46 6.86 12.43 -12.38
CA VAL A 46 5.58 12.25 -13.07
C VAL A 46 4.70 13.48 -12.85
N GLY A 47 4.02 13.95 -13.90
CA GLY A 47 3.02 15.01 -13.78
C GLY A 47 1.88 14.61 -12.84
N PHE A 48 1.15 15.59 -12.29
CA PHE A 48 0.13 15.38 -11.24
C PHE A 48 -0.88 14.26 -11.54
N ALA A 49 -1.45 14.23 -12.75
CA ALA A 49 -2.37 13.17 -13.16
C ALA A 49 -1.69 11.78 -13.25
N GLY A 50 -0.44 11.75 -13.69
CA GLY A 50 0.40 10.54 -13.70
C GLY A 50 0.68 10.06 -12.27
N ALA A 51 0.95 10.98 -11.35
CA ALA A 51 1.17 10.67 -9.93
C ALA A 51 -0.10 10.11 -9.25
N VAL A 52 -1.28 10.69 -9.54
CA VAL A 52 -2.57 10.17 -9.05
C VAL A 52 -2.84 8.77 -9.58
N ARG A 53 -2.65 8.55 -10.90
CA ARG A 53 -2.80 7.22 -11.50
C ARG A 53 -1.81 6.22 -10.91
N LEU A 54 -0.55 6.61 -10.70
CA LEU A 54 0.46 5.76 -10.08
C LEU A 54 0.10 5.44 -8.62
N PHE A 55 -0.40 6.42 -7.88
CA PHE A 55 -0.84 6.28 -6.50
C PHE A 55 -1.97 5.27 -6.42
N TYR A 56 -3.06 5.42 -7.19
CA TYR A 56 -4.16 4.46 -7.22
C TYR A 56 -3.73 3.08 -7.74
N ARG A 57 -2.82 3.00 -8.71
CA ARG A 57 -2.30 1.72 -9.22
C ARG A 57 -1.55 0.93 -8.14
N HIS A 58 -0.79 1.61 -7.28
CA HIS A 58 -0.03 0.95 -6.20
C HIS A 58 -0.67 1.09 -4.83
N TYR A 59 -1.89 1.63 -4.77
CA TYR A 59 -2.62 1.92 -3.53
C TYR A 59 -2.85 0.64 -2.71
N TRP A 60 -3.09 -0.47 -3.40
CA TRP A 60 -3.21 -1.81 -2.81
C TRP A 60 -2.02 -2.72 -3.07
N ASN A 61 -0.99 -2.26 -3.78
CA ASN A 61 0.16 -3.11 -4.06
C ASN A 61 1.02 -3.27 -2.79
N SER A 62 0.86 -4.42 -2.11
CA SER A 62 1.66 -4.83 -0.96
C SER A 62 2.90 -5.64 -1.34
N LYS A 63 3.14 -5.88 -2.63
CA LYS A 63 4.32 -6.60 -3.13
C LYS A 63 5.52 -5.65 -3.16
N GLY A 64 6.67 -6.12 -2.70
CA GLY A 64 7.94 -5.37 -2.63
C GLY A 64 8.40 -4.94 -1.24
N HIS A 65 9.53 -4.23 -1.19
CA HIS A 65 10.20 -3.83 0.05
C HIS A 65 10.04 -2.31 0.29
N ALA A 66 9.85 -1.91 1.54
CA ALA A 66 9.76 -0.49 1.91
C ALA A 66 11.03 -0.08 2.66
N SER A 67 11.66 1.01 2.22
CA SER A 67 12.82 1.53 2.95
C SER A 67 12.39 2.02 4.35
N ALA A 68 13.33 2.03 5.30
CA ALA A 68 13.02 2.52 6.64
C ALA A 68 12.52 3.98 6.62
N SER A 69 13.09 4.82 5.75
CA SER A 69 12.67 6.21 5.60
C SER A 69 11.29 6.35 4.94
N GLU A 70 10.97 5.53 3.93
CA GLU A 70 9.63 5.50 3.30
C GLU A 70 8.54 5.18 4.33
N PHE A 71 8.79 4.16 5.16
CA PHE A 71 7.87 3.78 6.23
C PHE A 71 7.68 4.90 7.26
N TRP A 72 8.76 5.45 7.81
CA TRP A 72 8.66 6.50 8.83
C TRP A 72 7.99 7.77 8.31
N TRP A 73 8.30 8.22 7.10
CA TRP A 73 7.64 9.38 6.50
C TRP A 73 6.16 9.15 6.26
N ALA A 74 5.77 7.94 5.84
CA ALA A 74 4.36 7.59 5.69
C ALA A 74 3.61 7.56 7.03
N ILE A 75 4.24 7.05 8.10
CA ILE A 75 3.66 7.08 9.45
C ILE A 75 3.53 8.52 9.97
N VAL A 76 4.56 9.36 9.77
CA VAL A 76 4.49 10.79 10.14
C VAL A 76 3.37 11.50 9.40
N TYR A 77 3.26 11.29 8.08
CA TYR A 77 2.16 11.81 7.28
C TYR A 77 0.80 11.36 7.83
N LEU A 78 0.64 10.07 8.13
CA LEU A 78 -0.61 9.53 8.64
C LEU A 78 -0.97 10.13 9.99
N VAL A 79 -0.03 10.18 10.94
CA VAL A 79 -0.26 10.71 12.29
C VAL A 79 -0.55 12.20 12.24
N VAL A 80 0.31 12.99 11.61
CA VAL A 80 0.16 14.45 11.53
C VAL A 80 -1.10 14.80 10.74
N GLY A 81 -1.32 14.16 9.59
CA GLY A 81 -2.51 14.39 8.77
C GLY A 81 -3.80 14.05 9.53
N THR A 82 -3.83 12.93 10.24
CA THR A 82 -5.00 12.52 11.05
C THR A 82 -5.24 13.48 12.20
N VAL A 83 -4.20 13.87 12.95
CA VAL A 83 -4.34 14.84 14.06
C VAL A 83 -4.83 16.19 13.55
N LEU A 84 -4.27 16.69 12.43
CA LEU A 84 -4.70 17.96 11.86
C LEU A 84 -6.14 17.89 11.33
N TYR A 85 -6.49 16.81 10.65
CA TYR A 85 -7.83 16.63 10.06
C TYR A 85 -8.91 16.54 11.14
N PHE A 86 -8.76 15.62 12.11
CA PHE A 86 -9.74 15.50 13.20
C PHE A 86 -9.67 16.68 14.18
N GLY A 87 -8.48 17.24 14.40
CA GLY A 87 -8.32 18.46 15.18
C GLY A 87 -9.07 19.65 14.57
N ALA A 88 -9.01 19.82 13.24
CA ALA A 88 -9.79 20.82 12.54
C ALA A 88 -11.30 20.57 12.66
N THR A 89 -11.75 19.32 12.57
CA THR A 89 -13.17 18.96 12.78
C THR A 89 -13.64 19.29 14.19
N ILE A 90 -12.85 18.97 15.23
CA ILE A 90 -13.15 19.29 16.63
C ILE A 90 -13.16 20.81 16.85
N TRP A 91 -12.18 21.52 16.30
CA TRP A 91 -12.10 22.98 16.39
C TRP A 91 -13.28 23.66 15.71
N LEU A 92 -13.67 23.20 14.51
CA LEU A 92 -14.86 23.71 13.83
C LEU A 92 -16.14 23.40 14.59
N ASN A 93 -16.26 22.23 15.21
CA ASN A 93 -17.39 21.91 16.08
C ASN A 93 -17.55 22.98 17.18
N TYR A 94 -16.45 23.35 17.85
CA TYR A 94 -16.45 24.40 18.87
C TYR A 94 -16.95 25.74 18.31
N LEU A 95 -16.50 26.13 17.12
CA LEU A 95 -16.94 27.37 16.48
C LEU A 95 -18.42 27.32 16.03
N THR A 96 -18.93 26.16 15.63
CA THR A 96 -20.33 26.00 15.19
C THR A 96 -21.35 26.00 16.32
N LEU A 97 -20.92 25.73 17.56
CA LEU A 97 -21.78 25.79 18.76
C LEU A 97 -22.19 27.22 19.12
N ALA A 98 -21.49 28.24 18.62
CA ALA A 98 -21.86 29.64 18.85
C ALA A 98 -23.21 29.95 18.18
N GLU A 99 -24.09 30.67 18.90
CA GLU A 99 -25.44 31.01 18.42
C GLU A 99 -25.42 31.83 17.12
N ASN A 100 -24.40 32.66 16.95
CA ASN A 100 -24.18 33.51 15.79
C ASN A 100 -23.30 32.88 14.69
N ALA A 101 -23.01 31.58 14.78
CA ALA A 101 -22.21 30.88 13.76
C ALA A 101 -22.88 30.95 12.38
N SER A 102 -22.10 31.36 11.37
CA SER A 102 -22.60 31.47 9.99
C SER A 102 -23.06 30.12 9.41
N SER A 103 -24.01 30.15 8.48
CA SER A 103 -24.48 28.96 7.76
C SER A 103 -23.35 28.27 7.00
N LEU A 104 -22.46 29.05 6.36
CA LEU A 104 -21.27 28.55 5.67
C LEU A 104 -20.39 27.69 6.58
N LEU A 105 -20.10 28.18 7.80
CA LEU A 105 -19.27 27.46 8.77
C LEU A 105 -19.91 26.11 9.15
N ARG A 106 -21.23 26.11 9.38
CA ARG A 106 -21.99 24.88 9.69
C ARG A 106 -21.99 23.90 8.51
N THR A 107 -22.10 24.39 7.28
CA THR A 107 -22.01 23.56 6.07
C THR A 107 -20.62 22.94 5.92
N VAL A 108 -19.55 23.72 6.10
CA VAL A 108 -18.17 23.20 6.06
C VAL A 108 -17.95 22.14 7.13
N PHE A 109 -18.43 22.38 8.35
CA PHE A 109 -18.37 21.40 9.43
C PHE A 109 -19.11 20.10 9.06
N MET A 110 -20.35 20.18 8.55
CA MET A 110 -21.11 19.01 8.12
C MET A 110 -20.41 18.24 7.00
N LEU A 111 -19.81 18.93 6.02
CA LEU A 111 -19.01 18.30 4.98
C LEU A 111 -17.82 17.54 5.56
N LEU A 112 -17.09 18.15 6.50
CA LEU A 112 -15.98 17.48 7.19
C LEU A 112 -16.44 16.22 7.93
N VAL A 113 -17.52 16.32 8.71
CA VAL A 113 -18.10 15.17 9.42
C VAL A 113 -18.48 14.04 8.47
N ILE A 114 -19.11 14.35 7.34
CA ILE A 114 -19.46 13.36 6.30
C ILE A 114 -18.20 12.72 5.70
N THR A 115 -17.11 13.47 5.54
CA THR A 115 -15.85 12.97 4.98
C THR A 115 -14.96 12.23 5.98
N ASN A 116 -15.23 12.28 7.30
CA ASN A 116 -14.48 11.53 8.31
C ASN A 116 -14.34 10.03 8.01
N PRO A 117 -15.42 9.27 7.70
CA PRO A 117 -15.29 7.86 7.34
C PRO A 117 -14.46 7.66 6.06
N LEU A 118 -14.55 8.58 5.10
CA LEU A 118 -13.74 8.53 3.88
C LEU A 118 -12.25 8.70 4.20
N TRP A 119 -11.88 9.63 5.09
CA TRP A 119 -10.50 9.79 5.54
C TRP A 119 -9.92 8.48 6.09
N VAL A 120 -10.69 7.78 6.92
CA VAL A 120 -10.26 6.50 7.51
C VAL A 120 -10.08 5.43 6.42
N VAL A 121 -11.08 5.23 5.57
CA VAL A 121 -11.02 4.22 4.49
C VAL A 121 -9.87 4.48 3.52
N VAL A 122 -9.62 5.75 3.17
CA VAL A 122 -8.56 6.16 2.24
C VAL A 122 -7.14 5.95 2.81
N ASN A 123 -7.01 5.84 4.13
CA ASN A 123 -5.69 5.71 4.76
C ASN A 123 -5.42 4.31 5.33
N ILE A 124 -6.45 3.49 5.60
CA ILE A 124 -6.26 2.10 6.04
C ILE A 124 -5.45 1.31 5.02
N GLY A 125 -5.79 1.45 3.74
CA GLY A 125 -5.21 0.59 2.72
C GLY A 125 -3.71 0.75 2.50
N PRO A 126 -3.25 1.99 2.25
CA PRO A 126 -1.82 2.28 2.18
C PRO A 126 -1.07 1.86 3.44
N THR A 127 -1.70 2.03 4.61
CA THR A 127 -1.08 1.65 5.90
C THR A 127 -0.86 0.14 5.99
N VAL A 128 -1.87 -0.68 5.67
CA VAL A 128 -1.74 -2.15 5.67
C VAL A 128 -0.70 -2.60 4.66
N SER A 129 -0.70 -2.02 3.45
CA SER A 129 0.31 -2.31 2.43
C SER A 129 1.73 -1.99 2.92
N LEU A 130 1.95 -0.82 3.51
CA LEU A 130 3.25 -0.39 4.02
C LEU A 130 3.76 -1.26 5.17
N VAL A 131 2.88 -1.67 6.09
CA VAL A 131 3.24 -2.58 7.19
C VAL A 131 3.69 -3.93 6.64
N LYS A 132 2.94 -4.51 5.69
CA LYS A 132 3.33 -5.77 5.03
C LYS A 132 4.69 -5.66 4.34
N ARG A 133 4.90 -4.60 3.55
CA ARG A 133 6.19 -4.34 2.86
C ARG A 133 7.35 -4.18 3.85
N ARG A 134 7.13 -3.54 5.00
CA ARG A 134 8.15 -3.38 6.05
C ARG A 134 8.49 -4.69 6.74
N LEU A 135 7.52 -5.56 6.99
CA LEU A 135 7.74 -6.89 7.55
C LEU A 135 8.53 -7.78 6.58
N ASN A 136 8.15 -7.80 5.31
CA ASN A 136 8.88 -8.55 4.27
C ASN A 136 10.35 -8.13 4.18
N SER A 137 10.64 -6.83 4.36
CA SER A 137 12.01 -6.28 4.32
C SER A 137 12.89 -6.69 5.52
N ARG A 138 12.30 -7.20 6.61
CA ARG A 138 13.05 -7.69 7.77
C ARG A 138 13.44 -9.16 7.60
N HIS A 139 12.61 -9.95 6.95
CA HIS A 139 12.85 -11.39 6.75
C HIS A 139 13.93 -11.69 5.70
N THR A 140 14.20 -10.78 4.76
CA THR A 140 15.23 -10.94 3.72
C THR A 140 16.62 -10.46 4.14
N ALA A 141 16.76 -9.91 5.35
CA ALA A 141 18.02 -9.37 5.88
C ALA A 141 18.74 -10.30 6.88
N GLU A 142 18.15 -11.46 7.19
CA GLU A 142 18.75 -12.55 7.98
C GLU A 142 19.30 -13.64 7.05
#